data_AF-A0A951TI51-F1
#
_entry.id   AF-A0A951TI51-F1
#
_cell.length_a   1.000
_cell.length_b   1.000
_cell.length_c   1.000
_cell.angle_alpha   90.00
_cell.angle_beta   90.00
_cell.angle_gamma   90.00
#
_symmetry.space_group_name_H-M   'P 1'
#
loop_
_entity.id
_entity.type
_entity.pdbx_description
1 polymer ?
#
loop_
_entity_poly.entity_id
_entity_poly.type
_entity_poly.pdbx_seq_one_letter_code
_entity_poly.pdbx_strand_id
1 'polypeptide(L)'
;MKKKNLFIALFSTMALLSCKKDYSCTCTVKYVDSGSVYTEETNLTIEGANKTQAIAACNEATIKQVWGPNDSYEQTCKLKK
;
A
#
# COMPACT_ATOMS: atom_id res chain seq x y z
N MET A 1 -22.43 -10.49 45.99
CA MET A 1 -21.38 -9.44 46.02
C MET A 1 -21.11 -8.95 44.60
N LYS A 2 -21.04 -7.62 44.43
CA LYS A 2 -20.52 -6.82 43.29
C LYS A 2 -21.17 -6.99 41.90
N LYS A 3 -22.26 -6.24 41.71
CA LYS A 3 -22.54 -5.50 40.47
C LYS A 3 -21.30 -4.68 40.10
N LYS A 4 -20.83 -4.76 38.85
CA LYS A 4 -19.93 -3.78 38.26
C LYS A 4 -20.62 -3.16 37.06
N ASN A 5 -21.36 -2.09 37.34
CA ASN A 5 -21.50 -0.99 36.39
C ASN A 5 -20.09 -0.46 36.13
N LEU A 6 -19.72 -0.14 34.87
CA LEU A 6 -19.18 1.18 34.52
C LEU A 6 -18.68 1.29 33.07
N PHE A 7 -19.11 2.41 32.48
CA PHE A 7 -18.50 3.23 31.43
C PHE A 7 -18.48 2.73 29.99
N ILE A 8 -19.58 3.09 29.31
CA ILE A 8 -19.59 3.64 27.96
C ILE A 8 -18.43 4.64 27.83
N ALA A 9 -17.36 4.24 27.15
CA ALA A 9 -16.41 5.17 26.58
C ALA A 9 -16.93 5.54 25.18
N LEU A 10 -17.78 6.56 25.13
CA LEU A 10 -17.96 7.40 23.95
C LEU A 10 -16.60 8.04 23.65
N PHE A 11 -15.73 7.32 22.93
CA PHE A 11 -14.69 7.97 22.14
C PHE A 11 -15.37 8.52 20.90
N SER A 12 -16.10 9.60 21.11
CA SER A 12 -16.26 10.69 20.16
C SER A 12 -14.87 11.29 19.90
N THR A 13 -14.02 10.57 19.20
CA THR A 13 -12.86 11.17 18.55
C THR A 13 -13.30 11.45 17.13
N MET A 14 -13.69 12.70 16.92
CA MET A 14 -13.35 13.48 15.74
C MET A 14 -13.06 12.56 14.55
N ALA A 15 -14.11 12.24 13.79
CA ALA A 15 -13.91 11.71 12.45
C ALA A 15 -12.94 12.69 11.78
N LEU A 16 -11.68 12.27 11.66
CA LEU A 16 -10.66 12.99 10.96
C LEU A 16 -11.30 13.30 9.61
N LEU A 17 -11.63 14.57 9.38
CA LEU A 17 -11.65 15.14 8.05
C LEU A 17 -10.20 15.11 7.54
N SER A 18 -9.55 13.92 7.55
CA SER A 18 -8.40 13.66 6.73
C SER A 18 -8.97 13.77 5.34
N CYS A 19 -8.67 14.87 4.66
CA CYS A 19 -9.07 15.08 3.27
C CYS A 19 -8.74 13.82 2.50
N LYS A 20 -9.77 13.01 2.25
CA LYS A 20 -9.67 11.84 1.41
C LYS A 20 -9.53 12.40 0.01
N LYS A 21 -8.46 12.00 -0.65
CA LYS A 21 -8.21 12.35 -2.03
C LYS A 21 -7.57 11.17 -2.70
N ASP A 22 -7.52 11.24 -4.02
CA ASP A 22 -6.89 10.20 -4.78
C ASP A 22 -5.37 10.42 -4.74
N TYR A 23 -4.65 9.31 -4.59
CA TYR A 23 -3.20 9.27 -4.62
C TYR A 23 -2.76 8.31 -5.72
N SER A 24 -1.64 8.61 -6.37
CA SER A 24 -1.04 7.68 -7.33
C SER A 24 0.21 7.05 -6.72
N CYS A 25 0.37 5.74 -6.87
CA CYS A 25 1.63 5.05 -6.70
C CYS A 25 2.25 4.86 -8.09
N THR A 26 3.54 5.14 -8.23
CA THR A 26 4.31 4.68 -9.38
C THR A 26 5.06 3.42 -8.97
N CYS A 27 4.86 2.36 -9.73
CA CYS A 27 5.46 1.06 -9.51
C CYS A 27 6.39 0.72 -10.67
N THR A 28 7.62 0.37 -10.34
CA THR A 28 8.56 -0.19 -11.32
C THR A 28 8.52 -1.70 -11.19
N VAL A 29 8.15 -2.37 -12.27
CA VAL A 29 8.17 -3.82 -12.41
C VAL A 29 9.43 -4.19 -13.18
N LYS A 30 10.25 -5.05 -12.58
CA LYS A 30 11.40 -5.66 -13.23
C LYS A 30 11.16 -7.15 -13.29
N TYR A 31 11.19 -7.74 -14.47
CA TYR A 31 11.14 -9.18 -14.62
C TYR A 31 12.29 -9.67 -15.49
N VAL A 32 12.78 -10.86 -15.16
CA VAL A 32 13.78 -11.56 -15.94
C VAL A 32 13.10 -12.78 -16.53
N ASP A 33 13.17 -12.90 -17.85
CA ASP A 33 12.67 -14.06 -18.60
C ASP A 33 13.81 -14.55 -19.49
N SER A 34 14.22 -15.80 -19.27
CA SER A 34 15.20 -16.48 -20.12
C SER A 34 16.54 -15.70 -20.23
N GLY A 35 16.93 -15.00 -19.16
CA GLY A 35 18.15 -14.19 -19.07
C GLY A 35 18.04 -12.76 -19.60
N SER A 36 16.89 -12.37 -20.18
CA SER A 36 16.63 -11.00 -20.61
C SER A 36 15.95 -10.21 -19.48
N VAL A 37 16.42 -8.98 -19.24
CA VAL A 37 15.87 -8.11 -18.20
C VAL A 37 14.92 -7.10 -18.81
N TYR A 38 13.67 -7.11 -18.34
CA TYR A 38 12.63 -6.17 -18.73
C TYR A 38 12.31 -5.25 -17.55
N THR A 39 11.99 -3.98 -17.85
CA THR A 39 11.59 -3.01 -16.84
C THR A 39 10.44 -2.19 -17.38
N GLU A 40 9.35 -2.15 -16.62
CA GLU A 40 8.13 -1.42 -16.95
C GLU A 40 7.73 -0.54 -15.77
N GLU A 41 7.13 0.60 -16.06
CA GLU A 41 6.50 1.45 -15.05
C GLU A 41 4.99 1.38 -15.18
N THR A 42 4.32 1.11 -14.06
CA THR A 42 2.87 1.15 -13.95
C THR A 42 2.45 2.17 -12.90
N ASN A 43 1.31 2.80 -13.10
CA ASN A 43 0.74 3.73 -12.13
C ASN A 43 -0.55 3.13 -11.56
N LEU A 44 -0.63 3.07 -10.24
CA LEU A 44 -1.82 2.64 -9.51
C LEU A 44 -2.46 3.83 -8.85
N THR A 45 -3.79 3.94 -8.94
CA THR A 45 -4.54 4.98 -8.25
C THR A 45 -5.19 4.39 -7.00
N ILE A 46 -5.00 5.06 -5.87
CA ILE A 46 -5.65 4.76 -4.60
C ILE A 46 -6.67 5.85 -4.36
N GLU A 47 -7.94 5.49 -4.54
CA GLU A 47 -9.04 6.44 -4.43
C GLU A 47 -9.44 6.68 -2.97
N GLY A 48 -9.79 7.93 -2.65
CA GLY A 48 -10.43 8.27 -1.37
C GLY A 48 -9.63 7.88 -0.12
N ALA A 49 -8.30 7.85 -0.20
CA ALA A 49 -7.43 7.51 0.91
C ALA A 49 -6.89 8.77 1.60
N ASN A 50 -6.47 8.64 2.86
CA ASN A 50 -5.54 9.60 3.44
C ASN A 50 -4.09 9.23 3.07
N LYS A 51 -3.15 10.17 3.25
CA LYS A 51 -1.75 9.96 2.90
C LYS A 51 -1.15 8.70 3.54
N THR A 52 -1.47 8.41 4.80
CA THR A 52 -0.93 7.25 5.52
C THR A 52 -1.45 5.94 4.93
N GLN A 53 -2.74 5.88 4.63
CA GLN A 53 -3.36 4.74 3.95
C GLN A 53 -2.78 4.55 2.55
N ALA A 54 -2.58 5.64 1.80
CA ALA A 54 -1.98 5.58 0.48
C ALA A 54 -0.53 5.08 0.52
N ILE A 55 0.28 5.53 1.49
CA ILE A 55 1.65 5.02 1.69
C ILE A 55 1.64 3.53 2.01
N ALA A 56 0.78 3.10 2.94
CA ALA A 56 0.68 1.68 3.31
C ALA A 56 0.31 0.81 2.11
N ALA A 57 -0.70 1.21 1.33
CA ALA A 57 -1.12 0.47 0.14
C ALA A 57 -0.06 0.47 -0.98
N CYS A 58 0.67 1.58 -1.21
CA CYS A 58 1.81 1.54 -2.14
C CYS A 58 2.90 0.57 -1.65
N ASN A 59 3.19 0.53 -0.35
CA ASN A 59 4.22 -0.35 0.19
C ASN A 59 3.82 -1.83 0.11
N GLU A 60 2.56 -2.17 0.41
CA GLU A 60 2.03 -3.54 0.31
C GLU A 60 2.06 -4.07 -1.13
N ALA A 61 1.93 -3.19 -2.13
CA ALA A 61 2.10 -3.55 -3.53
C ALA A 61 3.55 -3.84 -3.94
N THR A 62 4.54 -3.63 -3.06
CA THR A 62 5.94 -4.00 -3.35
C THR A 62 6.13 -5.50 -3.13
N ILE A 63 6.42 -6.23 -4.20
CA ILE A 63 6.49 -7.70 -4.21
C ILE A 63 7.81 -8.12 -4.86
N LYS A 64 8.48 -9.12 -4.30
CA LYS A 64 9.64 -9.77 -4.92
C LYS A 64 9.44 -11.27 -4.94
N GLN A 65 9.53 -11.86 -6.12
CA GLN A 65 9.42 -13.31 -6.35
C GLN A 65 10.59 -13.79 -7.21
N VAL A 66 11.11 -14.96 -6.89
CA VAL A 66 12.19 -15.61 -7.63
C VAL A 66 11.75 -17.05 -7.85
N TRP A 67 11.64 -17.45 -9.12
CA TRP A 67 11.21 -18.81 -9.51
C TRP A 67 12.39 -19.69 -9.93
N GLY A 68 13.52 -19.07 -10.29
CA GLY A 68 14.75 -19.77 -10.67
C GLY A 68 15.94 -18.82 -10.71
N PRO A 69 17.14 -19.34 -11.06
CA PRO A 69 18.35 -18.52 -11.11
C PRO A 69 18.28 -17.40 -12.16
N ASN A 70 17.43 -17.55 -13.18
CA ASN A 70 17.28 -16.61 -14.29
C ASN A 70 15.85 -16.06 -14.43
N ASP A 71 14.92 -16.44 -13.55
CA ASP A 71 13.52 -16.03 -13.62
C ASP A 71 13.13 -15.37 -12.30
N SER A 72 12.89 -14.07 -12.36
CA SER A 72 12.53 -13.27 -11.20
C SER A 72 11.56 -12.17 -11.57
N TYR A 73 10.80 -11.72 -10.58
CA TYR A 73 9.88 -10.61 -10.65
C TYR A 73 10.06 -9.74 -9.42
N GLU A 74 10.28 -8.45 -9.64
CA GLU A 74 10.43 -7.46 -8.60
C GLU A 74 9.58 -6.25 -8.95
N GLN A 75 8.52 -6.03 -8.17
CA GLN A 75 7.69 -4.84 -8.23
C GLN A 75 8.03 -3.96 -7.04
N THR A 76 8.44 -2.72 -7.30
CA THR A 76 8.69 -1.70 -6.28
C THR A 76 7.77 -0.51 -6.50
N CYS A 77 6.94 -0.21 -5.51
CA CYS A 77 5.93 0.85 -5.60
C CYS A 77 6.26 2.01 -4.66
N LYS A 78 6.05 3.24 -5.11
CA LYS A 78 6.24 4.45 -4.31
C LYS A 78 5.10 5.43 -4.55
N LEU A 79 4.66 6.09 -3.48
CA LEU A 79 3.71 7.19 -3.59
C LEU A 79 4.31 8.30 -4.46
N LYS A 80 3.60 8.69 -5.51
CA LYS A 80 3.95 9.82 -6.37
C LYS A 80 3.91 11.09 -5.53
N LYS A 81 5.00 11.85 -5.55
CA LYS A 81 5.16 13.10 -4.77
C LYS A 81 4.14 14.15 -5.18
#